data_AF-A0A412JV75-F1
#
_entry.id   AF-A0A412JV75-F1
#
_cell.length_a   1.000
_cell.length_b   1.000
_cell.length_c   1.000
_cell.angle_alpha   90.00
_cell.angle_beta   90.00
_cell.angle_gamma   90.00
#
_symmetry.space_group_name_H-M   'P 1'
#
loop_
_entity.id
_entity.type
_entity.pdbx_description
1 polymer ?
#
loop_
_entity_poly.entity_id
_entity_poly.type
_entity_poly.pdbx_seq_one_letter_code
_entity_poly.pdbx_strand_id
1 'polypeptide(L)'
;MGLCSMLLFLPTADAYRHAELFYEMETWNWDELLLYLSFNIKVDFILFLYEFGIIQLGLTYGFVRFGWVVIAYLIYFYIYDCMLDSPQIKCLNRWLVLWMVILVVPIGGISSGLRYGFAATLISLVLCRRYLLNKTGLIDYIIIVVAIFVHFATIFVVPLLVANKLKIFPHTKKNFWIFFVVLFLISSSLPLILQLFPLGEINNYLLMYTEGKYSDTSYLSGNVFFWLPIWIGQVASLSLFVFFILYVPISHQSSIMYNLFLLWAFTSNYSAINGRVQFFFYGVGVFYLLYNAKLKNIQIVFGVFLFSIITGQVIGYRKHTVTRWPYLFAPYPVALQMDYDVNWIYNNVDPNTADLYLWQKSGH
;
A
#
# COMPACT_ATOMS: atom_id res chain seq x y z
N MET A 1 9.25 -14.74 0.81
CA MET A 1 8.65 -13.39 0.72
C MET A 1 9.44 -12.32 1.45
N GLY A 2 9.76 -12.50 2.74
CA GLY A 2 10.68 -11.58 3.45
C GLY A 2 12.02 -11.40 2.71
N LEU A 3 12.68 -12.49 2.31
CA LEU A 3 13.89 -12.40 1.47
C LEU A 3 13.66 -11.67 0.14
N CYS A 4 12.48 -11.85 -0.48
CA CYS A 4 12.14 -11.13 -1.71
C CYS A 4 12.09 -9.62 -1.47
N SER A 5 11.58 -9.17 -0.33
CA SER A 5 11.54 -7.75 0.04
C SER A 5 12.94 -7.14 0.16
N MET A 6 13.87 -7.89 0.74
CA MET A 6 15.25 -7.47 0.95
C MET A 6 16.05 -7.46 -0.35
N LEU A 7 15.91 -8.51 -1.17
CA LEU A 7 16.77 -8.75 -2.34
C LEU A 7 16.24 -8.16 -3.64
N LEU A 8 14.92 -8.03 -3.82
CA LEU A 8 14.33 -7.59 -5.09
C LEU A 8 13.99 -6.10 -5.12
N PHE A 9 13.76 -5.48 -3.97
CA PHE A 9 13.36 -4.07 -3.91
C PHE A 9 14.57 -3.20 -3.60
N LEU A 10 14.83 -2.24 -4.49
CA LEU A 10 15.91 -1.29 -4.37
C LEU A 10 15.49 -0.15 -3.41
N PRO A 11 16.41 0.40 -2.61
CA PRO A 11 16.14 1.57 -1.77
C PRO A 11 16.09 2.83 -2.65
N THR A 12 14.97 3.04 -3.32
CA THR A 12 14.67 4.25 -4.13
C THR A 12 13.50 5.02 -3.49
N ALA A 13 13.33 6.29 -3.83
CA ALA A 13 12.23 7.15 -3.36
C ALA A 13 12.07 7.19 -1.83
N ASP A 14 10.96 6.69 -1.27
CA ASP A 14 10.74 6.68 0.19
C ASP A 14 11.71 5.70 0.89
N ALA A 15 11.95 4.52 0.31
CA ALA A 15 12.88 3.55 0.87
C ALA A 15 14.35 4.03 0.87
N TYR A 16 14.73 4.92 -0.05
CA TYR A 16 16.04 5.59 -0.04
C TYR A 16 16.20 6.48 1.19
N ARG A 17 15.25 7.40 1.41
CA ARG A 17 15.26 8.34 2.53
C ARG A 17 15.31 7.63 3.88
N HIS A 18 14.60 6.52 4.00
CA HIS A 18 14.64 5.66 5.19
C HIS A 18 15.95 4.90 5.34
N ALA A 19 16.55 4.45 4.23
CA ALA A 19 17.87 3.80 4.28
C ALA A 19 18.96 4.79 4.73
N GLU A 20 18.97 6.01 4.19
CA GLU A 20 19.94 7.03 4.61
C GLU A 20 19.84 7.33 6.11
N LEU A 21 18.63 7.60 6.60
CA LEU A 21 18.44 7.85 8.02
C LEU A 21 18.79 6.63 8.87
N PHE A 22 18.49 5.41 8.41
CA PHE A 22 18.89 4.19 9.10
C PHE A 22 20.41 4.15 9.33
N TYR A 23 21.20 4.45 8.30
CA TYR A 23 22.66 4.46 8.41
C TYR A 23 23.19 5.64 9.25
N GLU A 24 22.50 6.78 9.25
CA GLU A 24 22.82 7.90 10.15
C GLU A 24 22.60 7.50 11.62
N MET A 25 21.48 6.82 11.90
CA MET A 25 21.09 6.34 13.22
C MET A 25 22.03 5.27 13.80
N GLU A 26 22.90 4.64 13.00
CA GLU A 26 23.88 3.67 13.49
C GLU A 26 24.84 4.29 14.52
N THR A 27 25.04 5.60 14.45
CA THR A 27 25.89 6.35 15.38
C THR A 27 25.14 6.89 16.59
N TRP A 28 23.81 6.78 16.61
CA TRP A 28 22.97 7.44 17.61
C TRP A 28 22.80 6.62 18.88
N ASN A 29 22.62 7.33 20.00
CA ASN A 29 22.12 6.79 21.25
C ASN A 29 20.60 7.06 21.42
N TRP A 30 20.02 6.56 22.51
CA TRP A 30 18.59 6.74 22.81
C TRP A 30 18.16 8.20 22.95
N ASP A 31 19.01 9.04 23.55
CA ASP A 31 18.69 10.46 23.75
C ASP A 31 18.66 11.21 22.41
N GLU A 32 19.58 10.90 21.50
CA GLU A 32 19.62 11.44 20.15
C GLU A 32 18.41 11.01 19.33
N LEU A 33 18.00 9.74 19.43
CA LEU A 33 16.76 9.27 18.80
C LEU A 33 15.54 10.01 19.35
N LEU A 34 15.40 10.11 20.67
CA LEU A 34 14.26 10.81 21.29
C LEU A 34 14.23 12.29 20.92
N LEU A 35 15.39 12.93 20.84
CA LEU A 35 15.53 14.31 20.38
C LEU A 35 15.08 14.44 18.91
N TYR A 36 15.55 13.54 18.04
CA TYR A 36 15.15 13.52 16.63
C TYR A 36 13.63 13.35 16.47
N LEU A 37 13.04 12.39 17.19
CA LEU A 37 11.59 12.17 17.19
C LEU A 37 10.83 13.42 17.64
N SER A 38 11.32 14.13 18.66
CA SER A 38 10.66 15.32 19.21
C SER A 38 10.58 16.49 18.22
N PHE A 39 11.58 16.65 17.35
CA PHE A 39 11.65 17.74 16.39
C PHE A 39 11.04 17.38 15.03
N ASN A 40 11.24 16.16 14.57
CA ASN A 40 11.01 15.81 13.17
C ASN A 40 9.74 14.98 12.95
N ILE A 41 9.25 14.27 13.98
CA ILE A 41 8.25 13.23 13.78
C ILE A 41 7.12 13.37 14.80
N LYS A 42 6.10 14.13 14.38
CA LYS A 42 4.93 14.38 15.24
C LYS A 42 4.10 13.12 15.50
N VAL A 43 3.89 12.26 14.49
CA VAL A 43 2.99 11.10 14.59
C VAL A 43 3.59 9.82 13.99
N ASP A 44 4.43 9.90 12.96
CA ASP A 44 4.92 8.71 12.22
C ASP A 44 6.18 8.07 12.82
N PHE A 45 6.21 7.80 14.13
CA PHE A 45 7.46 7.46 14.84
C PHE A 45 7.75 5.95 14.95
N ILE A 46 6.77 5.06 14.76
CA ILE A 46 6.96 3.63 15.04
C ILE A 46 8.01 2.99 14.14
N LEU A 47 8.11 3.42 12.87
CA LEU A 47 9.15 2.90 11.98
C LEU A 47 10.55 3.17 12.53
N PHE A 48 10.81 4.40 12.98
CA PHE A 48 12.13 4.79 13.47
C PHE A 48 12.51 4.06 14.76
N LEU A 49 11.56 3.84 15.67
CA LEU A 49 11.79 2.99 16.84
C LEU A 49 12.12 1.54 16.44
N TYR A 50 11.44 1.02 15.42
CA TYR A 50 11.71 -0.32 14.90
C TYR A 50 13.06 -0.40 14.19
N GLU A 51 13.40 0.58 13.34
CA GLU A 51 14.71 0.73 12.70
C GLU A 51 15.84 0.78 13.73
N PHE A 52 15.70 1.63 14.75
CA PHE A 52 16.67 1.70 15.84
C PHE A 52 16.81 0.36 16.57
N GLY A 53 15.71 -0.35 16.83
CA GLY A 53 15.76 -1.70 17.38
C GLY A 53 16.53 -2.69 16.49
N ILE A 54 16.38 -2.63 15.16
CA ILE A 54 17.13 -3.45 14.20
C ILE A 54 18.63 -3.10 14.25
N ILE A 55 18.99 -1.81 14.34
CA ILE A 55 20.37 -1.33 14.50
C ILE A 55 21.00 -1.90 15.77
N GLN A 56 20.30 -1.84 16.91
CA GLN A 56 20.79 -2.37 18.18
C GLN A 56 21.02 -3.90 18.16
N LEU A 57 20.36 -4.62 17.24
CA LEU A 57 20.59 -6.05 17.01
C LEU A 57 21.76 -6.33 16.05
N GLY A 58 22.41 -5.31 15.51
CA GLY A 58 23.50 -5.43 14.53
C GLY A 58 23.01 -5.94 13.16
N LEU A 59 21.74 -5.69 12.83
CA LEU A 59 21.13 -6.13 11.58
C LEU A 59 21.06 -4.98 10.57
N THR A 60 21.10 -5.32 9.29
CA THR A 60 21.10 -4.34 8.20
C THR A 60 19.68 -3.82 7.91
N TYR A 61 19.58 -2.70 7.19
CA TYR A 61 18.29 -2.09 6.81
C TYR A 61 17.35 -3.04 6.05
N GLY A 62 17.88 -4.00 5.29
CA GLY A 62 17.12 -5.10 4.68
C GLY A 62 16.23 -5.86 5.66
N PHE A 63 16.62 -5.99 6.92
CA PHE A 63 15.83 -6.65 7.96
C PHE A 63 14.59 -5.86 8.39
N VAL A 64 14.60 -4.54 8.23
CA VAL A 64 13.43 -3.69 8.47
C VAL A 64 12.30 -4.13 7.52
N ARG A 65 12.60 -4.17 6.22
CA ARG A 65 11.67 -4.60 5.15
C ARG A 65 11.28 -6.07 5.30
N PHE A 66 12.26 -6.93 5.62
CA PHE A 66 12.04 -8.35 5.86
C PHE A 66 10.98 -8.57 6.94
N GLY A 67 11.16 -7.96 8.12
CA GLY A 67 10.27 -8.16 9.25
C GLY A 67 8.85 -7.66 8.98
N TRP A 68 8.71 -6.48 8.38
CA TRP A 68 7.40 -5.93 8.01
C TRP A 68 6.66 -6.79 6.99
N VAL A 69 7.35 -7.31 5.98
CA VAL A 69 6.73 -8.23 5.01
C VAL A 69 6.36 -9.54 5.68
N VAL A 70 7.20 -10.11 6.54
CA VAL A 70 6.86 -11.35 7.28
C VAL A 70 5.61 -11.14 8.14
N ILE A 71 5.55 -10.06 8.93
CA ILE A 71 4.39 -9.75 9.77
C ILE A 71 3.14 -9.54 8.90
N ALA A 72 3.25 -8.84 7.78
CA ALA A 72 2.13 -8.66 6.86
C ALA A 72 1.59 -10.00 6.34
N TYR A 73 2.46 -10.92 5.92
CA TYR A 73 2.03 -12.26 5.51
C TYR A 73 1.34 -13.03 6.63
N LEU A 74 1.88 -12.98 7.86
CA LEU A 74 1.25 -13.62 9.01
C LEU A 74 -0.15 -13.07 9.28
N ILE A 75 -0.36 -11.76 9.13
CA ILE A 75 -1.67 -11.12 9.24
C ILE A 75 -2.64 -11.65 8.18
N TYR A 76 -2.22 -11.69 6.90
CA TYR A 76 -3.10 -12.20 5.83
C TYR A 76 -3.38 -13.70 5.97
N PHE A 77 -2.41 -14.50 6.44
CA PHE A 77 -2.63 -15.91 6.76
C PHE A 77 -3.57 -16.10 7.95
N TYR A 78 -3.50 -15.23 8.97
CA TYR A 78 -4.48 -15.24 10.05
C TYR A 78 -5.91 -14.95 9.55
N ILE A 79 -6.06 -13.98 8.65
CA ILE A 79 -7.36 -13.68 8.03
C ILE A 79 -7.85 -14.89 7.22
N TYR A 80 -6.97 -15.49 6.41
CA TYR A 80 -7.26 -16.70 5.65
C TYR A 80 -7.72 -17.86 6.53
N ASP A 81 -6.99 -18.14 7.62
CA ASP A 81 -7.31 -19.22 8.55
C ASP A 81 -8.68 -19.00 9.21
N CYS A 82 -8.97 -17.78 9.67
CA CYS A 82 -10.30 -17.42 10.19
C CYS A 82 -11.42 -17.58 9.16
N MET A 83 -11.09 -17.46 7.86
CA MET A 83 -12.05 -17.58 6.77
C MET A 83 -12.27 -19.02 6.31
N LEU A 84 -11.35 -19.95 6.60
CA LEU A 84 -11.49 -21.37 6.22
C LEU A 84 -12.69 -22.05 6.88
N ASP A 85 -13.15 -21.53 8.02
CA ASP A 85 -14.34 -22.02 8.71
C ASP A 85 -15.65 -21.67 7.97
N SER A 86 -15.62 -20.69 7.07
CA SER A 86 -16.80 -20.27 6.29
C SER A 86 -17.27 -21.38 5.34
N PRO A 87 -18.58 -21.74 5.35
CA PRO A 87 -19.15 -22.70 4.41
C PRO A 87 -18.94 -22.33 2.94
N GLN A 88 -18.98 -21.03 2.61
CA GLN A 88 -18.78 -20.55 1.24
C GLN A 88 -17.35 -20.85 0.74
N ILE A 89 -16.36 -20.73 1.61
CA ILE A 89 -14.95 -20.93 1.26
C ILE A 89 -14.58 -22.40 1.24
N LYS A 90 -15.25 -23.24 2.04
CA LYS A 90 -15.10 -24.72 1.97
C LYS A 90 -15.46 -25.27 0.59
N CYS A 91 -16.36 -24.63 -0.14
CA CYS A 91 -16.73 -25.02 -1.50
C CYS A 91 -15.71 -24.58 -2.57
N LEU A 92 -14.75 -23.71 -2.23
CA LEU A 92 -13.69 -23.26 -3.12
C LEU A 92 -12.44 -24.15 -2.96
N ASN A 93 -11.63 -24.23 -4.01
CA ASN A 93 -10.34 -24.91 -3.94
C ASN A 93 -9.41 -24.14 -2.98
N ARG A 94 -9.10 -24.74 -1.82
CA ARG A 94 -8.26 -24.12 -0.77
C ARG A 94 -6.89 -23.67 -1.27
N TRP A 95 -6.30 -24.41 -2.22
CA TRP A 95 -5.02 -24.05 -2.83
C TRP A 95 -5.14 -22.77 -3.65
N LEU A 96 -6.21 -22.62 -4.43
CA LEU A 96 -6.46 -21.41 -5.20
C LEU A 96 -6.62 -20.21 -4.25
N VAL A 97 -7.42 -20.37 -3.18
CA VAL A 97 -7.64 -19.29 -2.20
C VAL A 97 -6.33 -18.91 -1.51
N LEU A 98 -5.48 -19.87 -1.14
CA LEU A 98 -4.17 -19.60 -0.55
C LEU A 98 -3.29 -18.78 -1.50
N TRP A 99 -3.20 -19.17 -2.78
CA TRP A 99 -2.44 -18.43 -3.79
C TRP A 99 -2.96 -17.00 -3.98
N MET A 100 -4.28 -16.80 -3.92
CA MET A 100 -4.87 -15.46 -3.94
C MET A 100 -4.42 -14.61 -2.76
N VAL A 101 -4.47 -15.18 -1.54
CA VAL A 101 -4.04 -14.49 -0.33
C VAL A 101 -2.56 -14.11 -0.41
N ILE A 102 -1.71 -15.02 -0.91
CA ILE A 102 -0.27 -14.77 -1.05
C ILE A 102 0.01 -13.57 -1.96
N LEU A 103 -0.77 -13.41 -3.04
CA LEU A 103 -0.56 -12.38 -4.05
C LEU A 103 -1.15 -11.03 -3.67
N VAL A 104 -2.20 -11.02 -2.85
CA VAL A 104 -2.87 -9.78 -2.40
C VAL A 104 -2.03 -8.99 -1.40
N VAL A 105 -1.11 -9.63 -0.70
CA VAL A 105 -0.19 -8.94 0.22
C VAL A 105 0.58 -7.87 -0.56
N PRO A 106 0.54 -6.59 -0.14
CA PRO A 106 1.12 -5.49 -0.91
C PRO A 106 2.65 -5.40 -0.72
N ILE A 107 3.39 -6.45 -1.11
CA ILE A 107 4.85 -6.55 -0.90
C ILE A 107 5.56 -5.32 -1.42
N GLY A 108 5.22 -4.86 -2.63
CA GLY A 108 5.84 -3.66 -3.21
C GLY A 108 5.61 -2.43 -2.34
N GLY A 109 4.35 -2.19 -1.97
CA GLY A 109 4.00 -1.07 -1.09
C GLY A 109 4.70 -1.11 0.28
N ILE A 110 4.93 -2.29 0.84
CA ILE A 110 5.66 -2.47 2.10
C ILE A 110 7.17 -2.35 1.88
N SER A 111 7.72 -2.86 0.77
CA SER A 111 9.17 -2.94 0.57
C SER A 111 9.77 -1.63 0.05
N SER A 112 9.00 -0.84 -0.71
CA SER A 112 9.44 0.44 -1.28
C SER A 112 8.82 1.68 -0.62
N GLY A 113 7.61 1.56 -0.10
CA GLY A 113 6.88 2.64 0.58
C GLY A 113 6.75 2.43 2.08
N LEU A 114 7.48 1.43 2.62
CA LEU A 114 7.61 1.04 4.02
C LEU A 114 6.35 1.34 4.85
N ARG A 115 6.24 2.57 5.34
CA ARG A 115 5.27 2.99 6.35
C ARG A 115 3.84 2.72 5.91
N TYR A 116 3.46 3.15 4.70
CA TYR A 116 2.05 3.14 4.31
C TYR A 116 1.56 1.71 4.05
N GLY A 117 2.35 0.91 3.32
CA GLY A 117 1.97 -0.46 2.98
C GLY A 117 1.76 -1.33 4.22
N PHE A 118 2.61 -1.16 5.24
CA PHE A 118 2.48 -1.88 6.50
C PHE A 118 1.30 -1.37 7.33
N ALA A 119 1.15 -0.04 7.49
CA ALA A 119 0.02 0.55 8.19
C ALA A 119 -1.33 0.16 7.55
N ALA A 120 -1.42 0.15 6.23
CA ALA A 120 -2.60 -0.31 5.50
C ALA A 120 -2.89 -1.79 5.76
N THR A 121 -1.87 -2.64 5.92
CA THR A 121 -2.06 -4.06 6.27
C THR A 121 -2.67 -4.22 7.67
N LEU A 122 -2.22 -3.43 8.66
CA LEU A 122 -2.81 -3.41 9.99
C LEU A 122 -4.29 -2.97 9.95
N ILE A 123 -4.59 -1.93 9.16
CA ILE A 123 -5.99 -1.51 8.96
C ILE A 123 -6.81 -2.60 8.26
N SER A 124 -6.28 -3.25 7.21
CA SER A 124 -6.97 -4.34 6.53
C SER A 124 -7.37 -5.47 7.47
N LEU A 125 -6.51 -5.80 8.45
CA LEU A 125 -6.85 -6.74 9.52
C LEU A 125 -8.06 -6.27 10.33
N VAL A 126 -8.06 -5.02 10.77
CA VAL A 126 -9.18 -4.45 11.54
C VAL A 126 -10.48 -4.46 10.73
N LEU A 127 -10.42 -4.06 9.46
CA LEU A 127 -11.58 -4.05 8.59
C LEU A 127 -12.13 -5.46 8.37
N CYS A 128 -11.26 -6.44 8.08
CA CYS A 128 -11.66 -7.84 7.93
C CYS A 128 -12.24 -8.40 9.23
N ARG A 129 -11.59 -8.17 10.37
CA ARG A 129 -12.10 -8.63 11.68
C ARG A 129 -13.50 -8.10 11.96
N ARG A 130 -13.68 -6.78 11.89
CA ARG A 130 -14.92 -6.12 12.30
C ARG A 130 -16.08 -6.40 11.34
N TYR A 131 -15.82 -6.34 10.04
CA TYR A 131 -16.90 -6.30 9.04
C TYR A 131 -17.07 -7.61 8.27
N LEU A 132 -16.02 -8.40 8.08
CA LEU A 132 -16.10 -9.69 7.39
C LEU A 132 -16.28 -10.85 8.38
N LEU A 133 -15.48 -10.87 9.45
CA LEU A 133 -15.47 -11.95 10.44
C LEU A 133 -16.42 -11.68 11.62
N ASN A 134 -17.03 -10.49 11.69
CA ASN A 134 -17.87 -10.02 12.81
C ASN A 134 -17.19 -10.18 14.20
N LYS A 135 -15.86 -10.07 14.25
CA LYS A 135 -15.06 -10.06 15.47
C LYS A 135 -14.71 -8.61 15.81
N THR A 136 -15.21 -8.12 16.93
CA THR A 136 -14.89 -6.78 17.45
C THR A 136 -14.22 -6.91 18.82
N GLY A 137 -13.23 -6.06 19.09
CA GLY A 137 -12.58 -6.06 20.41
C GLY A 137 -11.68 -4.85 20.64
N LEU A 138 -11.20 -4.71 21.88
CA LEU A 138 -10.24 -3.65 22.27
C LEU A 138 -9.01 -3.65 21.36
N ILE A 139 -8.55 -4.84 20.99
CA ILE A 139 -7.38 -5.03 20.12
C ILE A 139 -7.49 -4.28 18.79
N ASP A 140 -8.69 -4.16 18.23
CA ASP A 140 -8.90 -3.46 16.97
C ASP A 140 -8.59 -1.95 17.10
N TYR A 141 -8.92 -1.35 18.24
CA TYR A 141 -8.62 0.06 18.51
C TYR A 141 -7.13 0.28 18.73
N ILE A 142 -6.46 -0.64 19.42
CA ILE A 142 -5.00 -0.63 19.59
C ILE A 142 -4.32 -0.72 18.22
N ILE A 143 -4.76 -1.63 17.35
CA ILE A 143 -4.20 -1.78 16.00
C ILE A 143 -4.42 -0.51 15.16
N ILE A 144 -5.58 0.14 15.25
CA ILE A 144 -5.83 1.42 14.56
C ILE A 144 -4.84 2.49 15.03
N VAL A 145 -4.66 2.63 16.35
CA VAL A 145 -3.73 3.62 16.92
C VAL A 145 -2.30 3.34 16.48
N VAL A 146 -1.87 2.07 16.54
CA VAL A 146 -0.55 1.65 16.03
C VAL A 146 -0.41 1.96 14.54
N ALA A 147 -1.41 1.66 13.71
CA ALA A 147 -1.35 1.93 12.28
C ALA A 147 -1.19 3.43 11.97
N ILE A 148 -1.87 4.30 12.74
CA ILE A 148 -1.74 5.76 12.62
C ILE A 148 -0.32 6.21 13.01
N PHE A 149 0.28 5.62 14.04
CA PHE A 149 1.65 5.94 14.45
C PHE A 149 2.73 5.32 13.57
N VAL A 150 2.40 4.27 12.78
CA VAL A 150 3.25 3.80 11.68
C VAL A 150 3.16 4.78 10.50
N HIS A 151 1.94 5.20 10.14
CA HIS A 151 1.73 6.23 9.14
C HIS A 151 0.38 6.96 9.31
N PHE A 152 0.47 8.26 9.57
CA PHE A 152 -0.66 9.17 9.82
C PHE A 152 -1.64 9.22 8.66
N ALA A 153 -1.19 8.96 7.43
CA ALA A 153 -2.06 8.90 6.27
C ALA A 153 -3.16 7.83 6.37
N THR A 154 -3.11 6.91 7.32
CA THR A 154 -4.21 5.96 7.60
C THR A 154 -5.34 6.55 8.46
N ILE A 155 -5.20 7.78 8.97
CA ILE A 155 -6.19 8.41 9.86
C ILE A 155 -7.58 8.56 9.24
N PHE A 156 -7.69 8.62 7.89
CA PHE A 156 -8.99 8.70 7.20
C PHE A 156 -9.90 7.49 7.49
N VAL A 157 -9.35 6.39 7.99
CA VAL A 157 -10.13 5.22 8.40
C VAL A 157 -11.01 5.56 9.61
N VAL A 158 -10.58 6.44 10.51
CA VAL A 158 -11.33 6.84 11.71
C VAL A 158 -12.69 7.43 11.34
N PRO A 159 -12.81 8.48 10.51
CA PRO A 159 -14.11 8.99 10.10
C PRO A 159 -14.93 7.96 9.32
N LEU A 160 -14.32 7.06 8.53
CA LEU A 160 -15.04 5.97 7.86
C LEU A 160 -15.67 4.98 8.84
N LEU A 161 -14.96 4.65 9.93
CA LEU A 161 -15.47 3.77 10.99
C LEU A 161 -16.61 4.46 11.77
N VAL A 162 -16.47 5.76 12.07
CA VAL A 162 -17.53 6.55 12.72
C VAL A 162 -18.77 6.61 11.82
N ALA A 163 -18.60 6.94 10.53
CA ALA A 163 -19.69 6.98 9.56
C ALA A 163 -20.44 5.64 9.49
N ASN A 164 -19.72 4.52 9.41
CA ASN A 164 -20.35 3.20 9.40
C ASN A 164 -21.10 2.88 10.70
N LYS A 165 -20.54 3.23 11.87
CA LYS A 165 -21.21 3.05 13.15
C LYS A 165 -22.51 3.86 13.23
N LEU A 166 -22.52 5.05 12.64
CA LEU A 166 -23.71 5.91 12.49
C LEU A 166 -24.64 5.48 11.34
N LYS A 167 -24.35 4.34 10.68
CA LYS A 167 -25.07 3.83 9.50
C LYS A 167 -25.09 4.79 8.31
N ILE A 168 -24.10 5.68 8.22
CA ILE A 168 -23.88 6.59 7.10
C ILE A 168 -23.13 5.82 6.01
N PHE A 169 -23.91 5.11 5.20
CA PHE A 169 -23.45 4.40 4.00
C PHE A 169 -24.64 4.21 3.04
N PRO A 170 -24.40 4.03 1.73
CA PRO A 170 -25.48 3.80 0.79
C PRO A 170 -26.22 2.49 1.13
N HIS A 171 -27.55 2.53 1.22
CA HIS A 171 -28.37 1.35 1.53
C HIS A 171 -28.83 0.58 0.27
N THR A 172 -28.71 1.17 -0.92
CA THR A 172 -29.08 0.54 -2.20
C THR A 172 -28.03 0.81 -3.26
N LYS A 173 -27.93 -0.07 -4.27
CA LYS A 173 -26.96 0.12 -5.37
C LYS A 173 -27.26 1.40 -6.16
N LYS A 174 -28.54 1.77 -6.28
CA LYS A 174 -28.98 3.03 -6.87
C LYS A 174 -28.40 4.23 -6.11
N ASN A 175 -28.56 4.27 -4.79
CA ASN A 175 -28.03 5.36 -3.96
C ASN A 175 -26.50 5.41 -4.01
N PHE A 176 -25.84 4.25 -3.99
CA PHE A 176 -24.40 4.16 -4.17
C PHE A 176 -23.94 4.83 -5.46
N TRP A 177 -24.54 4.50 -6.61
CA TRP A 177 -24.16 5.09 -7.90
C TRP A 177 -24.41 6.59 -7.97
N ILE A 178 -25.53 7.07 -7.40
CA ILE A 178 -25.80 8.51 -7.31
C ILE A 178 -24.69 9.21 -6.52
N PHE A 179 -24.37 8.73 -5.31
CA PHE A 179 -23.30 9.32 -4.50
C PHE A 179 -21.93 9.20 -5.15
N PHE A 180 -21.63 8.07 -5.78
CA PHE A 180 -20.36 7.85 -6.47
C PHE A 180 -20.15 8.88 -7.59
N VAL A 181 -21.15 9.08 -8.45
CA VAL A 181 -21.07 10.06 -9.54
C VAL A 181 -20.97 11.48 -9.01
N VAL A 182 -21.77 11.83 -8.00
CA VAL A 182 -21.73 13.17 -7.38
C VAL A 182 -20.34 13.44 -6.77
N LEU A 183 -19.80 12.51 -5.99
CA LEU A 183 -18.48 12.66 -5.37
C LEU A 183 -17.36 12.71 -6.40
N PHE A 184 -17.46 11.94 -7.48
CA PHE A 184 -16.52 12.00 -8.60
C PHE A 184 -16.54 13.38 -9.27
N LEU A 185 -17.72 13.93 -9.55
CA LEU A 185 -17.85 15.28 -10.12
C LEU A 185 -17.32 16.36 -9.15
N ILE A 186 -17.60 16.23 -7.85
CA ILE A 186 -17.03 17.11 -6.83
C ILE A 186 -15.51 17.04 -6.84
N SER A 187 -14.92 15.84 -6.89
CA SER A 187 -13.47 15.67 -6.98
C SER A 187 -12.89 16.38 -8.21
N SER A 188 -13.56 16.23 -9.35
CA SER A 188 -13.22 16.89 -10.61
C SER A 188 -13.21 18.42 -10.51
N SER A 189 -14.15 18.99 -9.75
CA SER A 189 -14.31 20.44 -9.61
C SER A 189 -13.55 21.05 -8.42
N LEU A 190 -13.16 20.27 -7.42
CA LEU A 190 -12.58 20.77 -6.17
C LEU A 190 -11.27 21.55 -6.37
N PRO A 191 -10.31 21.14 -7.24
CA PRO A 191 -9.13 21.94 -7.52
C PRO A 191 -9.46 23.34 -8.06
N LEU A 192 -10.43 23.44 -8.97
CA LEU A 192 -10.87 24.72 -9.52
C LEU A 192 -11.52 25.60 -8.46
N ILE A 193 -12.32 25.00 -7.57
CA ILE A 193 -12.94 25.71 -6.44
C ILE A 193 -11.87 26.21 -5.45
N LEU A 194 -10.87 25.40 -5.13
CA LEU A 194 -9.78 25.75 -4.21
C LEU A 194 -8.95 26.92 -4.74
N GLN A 195 -8.76 27.04 -6.05
CA GLN A 195 -8.09 28.19 -6.68
C GLN A 195 -8.83 29.52 -6.50
N LEU A 196 -10.14 29.50 -6.25
CA LEU A 196 -10.93 30.71 -6.01
C LEU A 196 -10.78 31.25 -4.59
N PHE A 197 -10.26 30.45 -3.66
CA PHE A 197 -10.04 30.87 -2.28
C PHE A 197 -8.63 31.49 -2.12
N PRO A 198 -8.49 32.58 -1.35
CA PRO A 198 -7.19 33.21 -1.08
C PRO A 198 -6.40 32.40 -0.04
N LEU A 199 -6.06 31.16 -0.37
CA LEU A 199 -5.39 30.21 0.53
C LEU A 199 -3.86 30.41 0.60
N GLY A 200 -3.30 31.38 -0.14
CA GLY A 200 -1.86 31.67 -0.13
C GLY A 200 -1.02 30.44 -0.47
N GLU A 201 0.04 30.19 0.31
CA GLU A 201 0.94 29.04 0.12
C GLU A 201 0.25 27.67 0.30
N ILE A 202 -0.88 27.62 1.04
CA ILE A 202 -1.65 26.38 1.21
C ILE A 202 -2.23 25.93 -0.13
N ASN A 203 -2.57 26.86 -1.03
CA ASN A 203 -3.04 26.51 -2.37
C ASN A 203 -1.96 25.77 -3.16
N ASN A 204 -0.71 26.25 -3.09
CA ASN A 204 0.43 25.60 -3.75
C ASN A 204 0.74 24.24 -3.14
N TYR A 205 0.62 24.07 -1.82
CA TYR A 205 0.76 22.77 -1.17
C TYR A 205 -0.34 21.78 -1.58
N LEU A 206 -1.59 22.22 -1.64
CA LEU A 206 -2.71 21.41 -2.10
C LEU A 206 -2.57 21.03 -3.58
N LEU A 207 -2.19 21.99 -4.43
CA LEU A 207 -1.91 21.77 -5.86
C LEU A 207 -0.74 20.79 -6.05
N MET A 208 0.35 20.95 -5.30
CA MET A 208 1.48 20.00 -5.33
C MET A 208 1.10 18.60 -4.83
N TYR A 209 0.06 18.45 -4.01
CA TYR A 209 -0.46 17.16 -3.58
C TYR A 209 -1.51 16.56 -4.56
N THR A 210 -2.24 17.40 -5.30
CA THR A 210 -3.21 16.97 -6.34
C THR A 210 -2.53 16.65 -7.66
N GLU A 211 -1.70 17.58 -8.14
CA GLU A 211 -0.97 17.51 -9.40
C GLU A 211 0.35 16.74 -9.24
N GLY A 212 0.74 16.48 -7.99
CA GLY A 212 1.93 15.76 -7.55
C GLY A 212 3.23 16.46 -7.95
N LYS A 213 3.93 17.03 -6.97
CA LYS A 213 5.31 17.55 -7.14
C LYS A 213 6.29 16.47 -7.63
N TYR A 214 5.92 15.19 -7.48
CA TYR A 214 6.63 14.00 -7.97
C TYR A 214 5.98 13.35 -9.21
N SER A 215 4.90 13.93 -9.74
CA SER A 215 4.29 13.55 -11.02
C SER A 215 4.51 14.58 -12.10
N ASP A 216 5.55 15.42 -11.96
CA ASP A 216 6.16 16.06 -13.12
C ASP A 216 6.77 14.96 -14.00
N THR A 217 5.92 14.26 -14.75
CA THR A 217 6.30 13.23 -15.71
C THR A 217 6.76 13.86 -17.02
N SER A 218 7.07 15.16 -17.06
CA SER A 218 7.56 15.84 -18.26
C SER A 218 8.79 15.13 -18.84
N TYR A 219 9.69 14.66 -17.97
CA TYR A 219 10.85 13.83 -18.34
C TYR A 219 10.51 12.39 -18.79
N LEU A 220 9.27 11.93 -18.58
CA LEU A 220 8.78 10.58 -18.88
C LEU A 220 7.70 10.55 -19.98
N SER A 221 7.29 11.73 -20.47
CA SER A 221 6.12 11.95 -21.31
C SER A 221 6.17 11.29 -22.70
N GLY A 222 7.32 10.75 -23.11
CA GLY A 222 7.51 10.09 -24.41
C GLY A 222 7.49 8.56 -24.40
N ASN A 223 7.54 7.88 -23.24
CA ASN A 223 7.78 6.43 -23.21
C ASN A 223 6.54 5.62 -22.81
N VAL A 224 5.90 4.98 -23.79
CA VAL A 224 4.73 4.10 -23.58
C VAL A 224 5.02 2.97 -22.56
N PHE A 225 6.27 2.49 -22.49
CA PHE A 225 6.66 1.45 -21.54
C PHE A 225 6.66 1.92 -20.08
N PHE A 226 6.76 3.23 -19.82
CA PHE A 226 6.62 3.77 -18.47
C PHE A 226 5.16 3.77 -18.00
N TRP A 227 4.25 4.16 -18.90
CA TRP A 227 2.84 4.27 -18.58
C TRP A 227 2.14 2.91 -18.50
N LEU A 228 2.59 1.94 -19.29
CA LEU A 228 1.93 0.63 -19.42
C LEU A 228 1.73 -0.10 -18.06
N PRO A 229 2.73 -0.19 -17.15
CA PRO A 229 2.53 -0.72 -15.80
C PRO A 229 1.47 0.02 -14.97
N ILE A 230 1.42 1.35 -15.08
CA ILE A 230 0.46 2.19 -14.36
C ILE A 230 -0.95 1.89 -14.85
N TRP A 231 -1.17 1.91 -16.17
CA TRP A 231 -2.47 1.56 -16.78
C TRP A 231 -2.91 0.15 -16.40
N ILE A 232 -2.00 -0.83 -16.48
CA ILE A 232 -2.29 -2.22 -16.12
C ILE A 232 -2.66 -2.36 -14.64
N GLY A 233 -1.95 -1.68 -13.74
CA GLY A 233 -2.29 -1.62 -12.31
C GLY A 233 -3.70 -1.07 -12.07
N GLN A 234 -4.08 -0.02 -12.80
CA GLN A 234 -5.43 0.55 -12.73
C GLN A 234 -6.51 -0.43 -13.23
N VAL A 235 -6.24 -1.20 -14.29
CA VAL A 235 -7.16 -2.23 -14.79
C VAL A 235 -7.46 -3.28 -13.73
N ALA A 236 -6.45 -3.73 -12.97
CA ALA A 236 -6.67 -4.68 -11.87
C ALA A 236 -7.61 -4.11 -10.79
N SER A 237 -7.40 -2.85 -10.39
CA SER A 237 -8.25 -2.21 -9.37
C SER A 237 -9.66 -1.97 -9.86
N LEU A 238 -9.81 -1.51 -11.11
CA LEU A 238 -11.11 -1.33 -11.74
C LEU A 238 -11.85 -2.66 -11.87
N SER A 239 -11.15 -3.74 -12.20
CA SER A 239 -11.76 -5.07 -12.25
C SER A 239 -12.28 -5.50 -10.87
N LEU A 240 -11.52 -5.27 -9.80
CA LEU A 240 -11.98 -5.55 -8.43
C LEU A 240 -13.20 -4.72 -8.06
N PHE A 241 -13.17 -3.42 -8.37
CA PHE A 241 -14.30 -2.53 -8.14
C PHE A 241 -15.57 -3.05 -8.86
N VAL A 242 -15.48 -3.29 -10.17
CA VAL A 242 -16.61 -3.75 -10.98
C VAL A 242 -17.16 -5.08 -10.46
N PHE A 243 -16.31 -6.08 -10.25
CA PHE A 243 -16.73 -7.38 -9.76
C PHE A 243 -17.32 -7.28 -8.35
N PHE A 244 -16.77 -6.43 -7.48
CA PHE A 244 -17.33 -6.21 -6.14
C PHE A 244 -18.75 -5.64 -6.25
N ILE A 245 -18.94 -4.57 -7.02
CA ILE A 245 -20.27 -3.95 -7.18
C ILE A 245 -21.27 -4.93 -7.80
N LEU A 246 -20.85 -5.82 -8.69
CA LEU A 246 -21.73 -6.83 -9.28
C LEU A 246 -22.16 -7.90 -8.26
N TYR A 247 -21.21 -8.48 -7.52
CA TYR A 247 -21.44 -9.72 -6.76
C TYR A 247 -21.64 -9.52 -5.27
N VAL A 248 -21.11 -8.46 -4.67
CA VAL A 248 -21.27 -8.20 -3.24
C VAL A 248 -22.55 -7.39 -3.03
N PRO A 249 -23.47 -7.82 -2.15
CA PRO A 249 -24.64 -7.03 -1.80
C PRO A 249 -24.25 -5.89 -0.85
N ILE A 250 -25.02 -4.79 -0.87
CA ILE A 250 -24.90 -3.75 0.15
C ILE A 250 -25.52 -4.26 1.44
N SER A 251 -24.72 -4.31 2.50
CA SER A 251 -25.11 -4.72 3.85
C SER A 251 -24.21 -4.02 4.87
N HIS A 252 -24.52 -4.14 6.16
CA HIS A 252 -23.59 -3.68 7.21
C HIS A 252 -22.22 -4.37 7.12
N GLN A 253 -22.15 -5.63 6.66
CA GLN A 253 -20.87 -6.32 6.51
C GLN A 253 -20.04 -5.72 5.38
N SER A 254 -20.64 -5.28 4.28
CA SER A 254 -19.92 -4.74 3.12
C SER A 254 -19.84 -3.20 3.10
N SER A 255 -20.52 -2.52 4.01
CA SER A 255 -20.69 -1.06 3.99
C SER A 255 -19.37 -0.28 4.05
N ILE A 256 -18.38 -0.79 4.78
CA ILE A 256 -17.06 -0.16 4.85
C ILE A 256 -16.38 -0.10 3.49
N MET A 257 -16.51 -1.14 2.66
CA MET A 257 -15.96 -1.18 1.31
C MET A 257 -16.70 -0.22 0.37
N TYR A 258 -18.02 -0.12 0.50
CA TYR A 258 -18.78 0.88 -0.26
C TYR A 258 -18.38 2.31 0.10
N ASN A 259 -18.16 2.60 1.39
CA ASN A 259 -17.67 3.91 1.81
C ASN A 259 -16.23 4.16 1.33
N LEU A 260 -15.37 3.14 1.29
CA LEU A 260 -14.04 3.24 0.67
C LEU A 260 -14.14 3.55 -0.82
N PHE A 261 -15.08 2.97 -1.55
CA PHE A 261 -15.30 3.32 -2.97
C PHE A 261 -15.83 4.74 -3.15
N LEU A 262 -16.68 5.22 -2.26
CA LEU A 262 -17.13 6.62 -2.28
C LEU A 262 -15.97 7.58 -1.97
N LEU A 263 -15.11 7.24 -1.00
CA LEU A 263 -13.89 8.00 -0.73
C LEU A 263 -12.92 7.97 -1.92
N TRP A 264 -12.79 6.84 -2.58
CA TRP A 264 -11.99 6.70 -3.80
C TRP A 264 -12.54 7.59 -4.93
N ALA A 265 -13.86 7.67 -5.11
CA ALA A 265 -14.47 8.59 -6.07
C ALA A 265 -14.22 10.07 -5.69
N PHE A 266 -14.37 10.42 -4.42
CA PHE A 266 -14.13 11.78 -3.93
C PHE A 266 -12.67 12.21 -4.05
N THR A 267 -11.74 11.26 -4.03
CA THR A 267 -10.30 11.54 -4.10
C THR A 267 -9.72 11.29 -5.49
N SER A 268 -10.52 11.08 -6.54
CA SER A 268 -10.02 10.71 -7.87
C SER A 268 -8.99 11.68 -8.45
N ASN A 269 -9.14 12.98 -8.21
CA ASN A 269 -8.19 14.02 -8.62
C ASN A 269 -6.96 14.17 -7.70
N TYR A 270 -6.90 13.44 -6.59
CA TYR A 270 -5.85 13.52 -5.59
C TYR A 270 -5.00 12.24 -5.64
N SER A 271 -4.15 12.11 -6.67
CA SER A 271 -3.46 10.85 -7.03
C SER A 271 -2.84 10.10 -5.84
N ALA A 272 -2.12 10.81 -4.95
CA ALA A 272 -1.47 10.23 -3.78
C ALA A 272 -2.48 9.69 -2.75
N ILE A 273 -3.57 10.42 -2.48
CA ILE A 273 -4.62 9.98 -1.54
C ILE A 273 -5.45 8.87 -2.19
N ASN A 274 -5.76 9.00 -3.47
CA ASN A 274 -6.51 8.03 -4.24
C ASN A 274 -5.83 6.66 -4.24
N GLY A 275 -4.53 6.65 -4.58
CA GLY A 275 -3.71 5.45 -4.56
C GLY A 275 -3.66 4.82 -3.18
N ARG A 276 -3.56 5.62 -2.11
CA ARG A 276 -3.64 5.15 -0.72
C ARG A 276 -4.98 4.46 -0.41
N VAL A 277 -6.11 5.03 -0.80
CA VAL A 277 -7.43 4.41 -0.60
C VAL A 277 -7.56 3.12 -1.42
N GLN A 278 -7.01 3.10 -2.64
CA GLN A 278 -7.01 1.97 -3.56
C GLN A 278 -6.29 0.72 -2.99
N PHE A 279 -5.33 0.86 -2.07
CA PHE A 279 -4.69 -0.28 -1.38
C PHE A 279 -5.70 -1.23 -0.73
N PHE A 280 -6.82 -0.70 -0.22
CA PHE A 280 -7.83 -1.51 0.46
C PHE A 280 -8.69 -2.34 -0.50
N PHE A 281 -8.67 -2.05 -1.81
CA PHE A 281 -9.41 -2.84 -2.79
C PHE A 281 -8.83 -4.25 -2.87
N TYR A 282 -7.50 -4.34 -2.84
CA TYR A 282 -6.79 -5.60 -2.76
C TYR A 282 -6.83 -6.14 -1.33
N GLY A 283 -6.36 -5.35 -0.37
CA GLY A 283 -6.13 -5.81 1.00
C GLY A 283 -7.39 -6.27 1.75
N VAL A 284 -8.56 -5.83 1.30
CA VAL A 284 -9.86 -6.18 1.91
C VAL A 284 -10.87 -6.68 0.85
N GLY A 285 -10.97 -6.00 -0.30
CA GLY A 285 -12.00 -6.28 -1.31
C GLY A 285 -11.96 -7.72 -1.87
N VAL A 286 -10.78 -8.33 -2.00
CA VAL A 286 -10.65 -9.72 -2.47
C VAL A 286 -11.34 -10.70 -1.51
N PHE A 287 -11.26 -10.46 -0.21
CA PHE A 287 -11.90 -11.33 0.78
C PHE A 287 -13.44 -11.30 0.71
N TYR A 288 -14.02 -10.14 0.41
CA TYR A 288 -15.47 -10.05 0.15
C TYR A 288 -15.87 -10.80 -1.11
N LEU A 289 -15.07 -10.74 -2.17
CA LEU A 289 -15.32 -11.50 -3.40
C LEU A 289 -15.24 -13.00 -3.15
N LEU A 290 -14.26 -13.46 -2.36
CA LEU A 290 -14.16 -14.86 -1.96
C LEU A 290 -15.42 -15.34 -1.20
N TYR A 291 -16.06 -14.47 -0.44
CA TYR A 291 -17.26 -14.80 0.33
C TYR A 291 -18.55 -14.78 -0.51
N ASN A 292 -18.63 -13.91 -1.52
CA ASN A 292 -19.90 -13.62 -2.22
C ASN A 292 -19.93 -14.04 -3.69
N ALA A 293 -18.79 -14.15 -4.36
CA ALA A 293 -18.73 -14.41 -5.80
C ALA A 293 -18.56 -15.91 -6.13
N LYS A 294 -18.97 -16.30 -7.34
CA LYS A 294 -18.74 -17.64 -7.86
C LYS A 294 -17.27 -17.85 -8.22
N LEU A 295 -16.78 -19.10 -8.11
CA LEU A 295 -15.40 -19.49 -8.40
C LEU A 295 -14.87 -18.96 -9.75
N LYS A 296 -15.64 -19.09 -10.83
CA LYS A 296 -15.24 -18.61 -12.17
C LYS A 296 -14.92 -17.11 -12.19
N ASN A 297 -15.70 -16.30 -11.46
CA ASN A 297 -15.52 -14.85 -11.43
C ASN A 297 -14.30 -14.46 -10.59
N ILE A 298 -14.09 -15.19 -9.49
CA ILE A 298 -12.90 -15.08 -8.64
C ILE A 298 -11.63 -15.38 -9.47
N GLN A 299 -11.66 -16.44 -10.29
CA GLN A 299 -10.56 -16.81 -11.18
C GLN A 299 -10.26 -15.73 -12.23
N ILE A 300 -11.27 -15.05 -12.78
CA ILE A 300 -11.07 -13.95 -13.74
C ILE A 300 -10.35 -12.78 -13.07
N VAL A 301 -10.88 -12.30 -11.94
CA VAL A 301 -10.27 -11.21 -11.16
C VAL A 301 -8.83 -11.56 -10.78
N PHE A 302 -8.62 -12.80 -10.36
CA PHE A 302 -7.30 -13.31 -10.03
C PHE A 302 -6.35 -13.35 -11.25
N GLY A 303 -6.83 -13.80 -12.40
CA GLY A 303 -6.06 -13.81 -13.64
C GLY A 303 -5.64 -12.40 -14.08
N VAL A 304 -6.55 -11.43 -14.00
CA VAL A 304 -6.25 -10.02 -14.27
C VAL A 304 -5.20 -9.49 -13.30
N PHE A 305 -5.32 -9.82 -12.02
CA PHE A 305 -4.38 -9.38 -11.00
C PHE A 305 -2.99 -10.00 -11.19
N LEU A 306 -2.93 -11.31 -11.43
CA LEU A 306 -1.68 -12.02 -11.72
C LEU A 306 -1.00 -11.46 -12.97
N PHE A 307 -1.76 -11.26 -14.05
CA PHE A 307 -1.26 -10.60 -15.26
C PHE A 307 -0.73 -9.20 -14.95
N SER A 308 -1.43 -8.44 -14.10
CA SER A 308 -1.01 -7.09 -13.75
C SER A 308 0.27 -7.05 -12.92
N ILE A 309 0.42 -7.97 -11.97
CA ILE A 309 1.67 -8.14 -11.20
C ILE A 309 2.79 -8.56 -12.14
N ILE A 310 2.61 -9.61 -12.93
CA ILE A 310 3.65 -10.13 -13.83
C ILE A 310 4.07 -9.04 -14.81
N THR A 311 3.13 -8.39 -15.50
CA THR A 311 3.46 -7.37 -16.49
C THR A 311 4.05 -6.11 -15.83
N GLY A 312 3.54 -5.70 -14.66
CA GLY A 312 4.12 -4.58 -13.90
C GLY A 312 5.57 -4.86 -13.45
N GLN A 313 5.84 -6.08 -13.00
CA GLN A 313 7.20 -6.51 -12.69
C GLN A 313 8.04 -6.61 -13.97
N VAL A 314 7.65 -7.39 -14.98
CA VAL A 314 8.38 -7.63 -16.24
C VAL A 314 8.67 -6.36 -17.05
N ILE A 315 7.81 -5.35 -16.99
CA ILE A 315 8.08 -4.06 -17.64
C ILE A 315 8.91 -3.14 -16.73
N GLY A 316 8.66 -3.15 -15.41
CA GLY A 316 9.56 -2.53 -14.42
C GLY A 316 10.96 -3.17 -14.36
N TYR A 317 11.11 -4.34 -14.98
CA TYR A 317 12.28 -5.23 -15.00
C TYR A 317 13.49 -4.65 -15.77
N ARG A 318 13.44 -3.39 -16.24
CA ARG A 318 14.66 -2.67 -16.65
C ARG A 318 15.62 -2.39 -15.46
N LYS A 319 15.16 -2.60 -14.22
CA LYS A 319 15.96 -2.45 -12.98
C LYS A 319 16.90 -3.65 -12.68
N HIS A 320 16.91 -4.71 -13.49
CA HIS A 320 17.47 -6.01 -13.12
C HIS A 320 18.99 -6.11 -13.06
N THR A 321 19.71 -5.22 -13.75
CA THR A 321 21.18 -5.20 -13.70
C THR A 321 21.70 -4.88 -12.29
N VAL A 322 20.86 -4.30 -11.42
CA VAL A 322 21.28 -3.81 -10.09
C VAL A 322 20.60 -4.55 -8.93
N THR A 323 19.63 -5.44 -9.21
CA THR A 323 18.92 -6.22 -8.18
C THR A 323 19.67 -7.48 -7.77
N ARG A 324 19.50 -7.91 -6.52
CA ARG A 324 20.17 -9.09 -5.93
C ARG A 324 19.39 -10.39 -6.12
N TRP A 325 18.60 -10.51 -7.18
CA TRP A 325 17.75 -11.68 -7.45
C TRP A 325 18.46 -13.04 -7.50
N PRO A 326 19.72 -13.19 -7.96
CA PRO A 326 20.38 -14.50 -7.99
C PRO A 326 20.54 -15.08 -6.59
N TYR A 327 20.64 -14.22 -5.57
CA TYR A 327 20.79 -14.63 -4.18
C TYR A 327 19.52 -15.19 -3.55
N LEU A 328 18.36 -15.11 -4.23
CA LEU A 328 17.16 -15.84 -3.79
C LEU A 328 17.33 -17.36 -3.82
N PHE A 329 18.26 -17.84 -4.65
CA PHE A 329 18.58 -19.26 -4.79
C PHE A 329 19.84 -19.66 -4.00
N ALA A 330 20.46 -18.72 -3.29
CA ALA A 330 21.59 -18.99 -2.42
C ALA A 330 21.14 -19.59 -1.07
N PRO A 331 22.03 -20.28 -0.33
CA PRO A 331 21.74 -20.71 1.03
C PRO A 331 21.31 -19.54 1.92
N TYR A 332 20.36 -19.78 2.83
CA TYR A 332 19.79 -18.74 3.70
C TYR A 332 20.83 -17.82 4.38
N PRO A 333 21.93 -18.33 4.97
CA PRO A 333 22.93 -17.46 5.59
C PRO A 333 23.58 -16.49 4.60
N VAL A 334 23.81 -16.93 3.36
CA VAL A 334 24.39 -16.10 2.29
C VAL A 334 23.36 -15.07 1.84
N ALA A 335 22.13 -15.48 1.58
CA ALA A 335 21.07 -14.58 1.13
C ALA A 335 20.77 -13.46 2.14
N LEU A 336 20.83 -13.76 3.45
CA LEU A 336 20.58 -12.79 4.53
C LEU A 336 21.71 -11.77 4.72
N GLN A 337 22.90 -12.01 4.17
CA GLN A 337 24.01 -11.04 4.20
C GLN A 337 23.99 -10.10 2.98
N MET A 338 23.12 -10.37 2.00
CA MET A 338 23.08 -9.61 0.76
C MET A 338 22.14 -8.42 0.88
N ASP A 339 22.65 -7.27 1.34
CA ASP A 339 21.88 -6.03 1.47
C ASP A 339 22.45 -4.84 0.68
N TYR A 340 21.58 -3.89 0.33
CA TYR A 340 21.93 -2.62 -0.31
C TYR A 340 22.53 -1.65 0.71
N ASP A 341 23.83 -1.79 0.93
CA ASP A 341 24.62 -0.96 1.85
C ASP A 341 24.78 0.50 1.36
N VAL A 342 25.34 1.35 2.22
CA VAL A 342 25.60 2.78 1.94
C VAL A 342 26.38 2.96 0.63
N ASN A 343 27.39 2.12 0.41
CA ASN A 343 28.22 2.17 -0.80
C ASN A 343 27.39 1.87 -2.05
N TRP A 344 26.52 0.87 -2.00
CA TRP A 344 25.62 0.57 -3.10
C TRP A 344 24.70 1.75 -3.38
N ILE A 345 24.11 2.36 -2.35
CA ILE A 345 23.21 3.51 -2.47
C ILE A 345 23.94 4.67 -3.16
N TYR A 346 25.09 5.08 -2.64
CA TYR A 346 25.91 6.17 -3.18
C TYR A 346 26.28 5.95 -4.66
N ASN A 347 26.55 4.71 -5.05
CA ASN A 347 26.97 4.39 -6.41
C ASN A 347 25.79 4.28 -7.42
N ASN A 348 24.55 4.15 -6.94
CA ASN A 348 23.42 3.78 -7.80
C ASN A 348 22.22 4.72 -7.73
N VAL A 349 22.06 5.54 -6.69
CA VAL A 349 20.90 6.42 -6.47
C VAL A 349 21.34 7.89 -6.47
N ASP A 350 20.65 8.73 -7.24
CA ASP A 350 20.85 10.19 -7.21
C ASP A 350 20.19 10.79 -5.96
N PRO A 351 20.96 11.47 -5.09
CA PRO A 351 20.42 12.08 -3.86
C PRO A 351 19.38 13.18 -4.12
N ASN A 352 19.40 13.83 -5.29
CA ASN A 352 18.46 14.91 -5.58
C ASN A 352 17.07 14.41 -5.98
N THR A 353 17.02 13.28 -6.68
CA THR A 353 15.78 12.70 -7.22
C THR A 353 15.33 11.45 -6.48
N ALA A 354 16.21 10.84 -5.67
CA ALA A 354 16.05 9.52 -5.06
C ALA A 354 15.77 8.38 -6.06
N ASP A 355 16.18 8.58 -7.33
CA ASP A 355 16.04 7.64 -8.45
C ASP A 355 17.39 7.07 -8.87
N LEU A 356 17.37 5.96 -9.63
CA LEU A 356 18.61 5.30 -10.05
C LEU A 356 19.38 6.15 -11.09
N TYR A 357 20.70 6.28 -10.94
CA TYR A 357 21.56 6.97 -11.93
C TYR A 357 21.45 6.37 -13.34
N LEU A 358 21.23 5.05 -13.44
CA LEU A 358 21.03 4.37 -14.73
C LEU A 358 19.83 4.92 -15.51
N TRP A 359 18.83 5.46 -14.83
CA TRP A 359 17.63 6.04 -15.46
C TRP A 359 17.86 7.48 -15.94
N GLN A 360 18.80 8.21 -15.33
CA GLN A 360 19.23 9.53 -15.79
C GLN A 360 20.20 9.44 -16.98
N LYS A 361 21.09 8.43 -16.96
CA LYS A 361 22.00 8.17 -18.09
C LYS A 361 21.31 7.57 -19.31
N SER A 362 20.16 6.91 -19.13
CA SER A 362 19.35 6.40 -20.23
C SER A 362 18.41 7.46 -20.82
N GLY A 363 18.82 8.73 -20.86
CA GLY A 363 18.12 9.82 -21.56
C GLY A 363 18.10 9.66 -23.09
N HIS A 364 17.70 8.48 -23.56
CA HIS A 364 17.43 8.10 -24.94
C HIS A 364 16.09 7.38 -25.03
#